data_AF-A0A8C6CTD9-F1
#
_entry.id   AF-A0A8C6CTD9-F1
#
_cell.length_a   1.000
_cell.length_b   1.000
_cell.length_c   1.000
_cell.angle_alpha   90.00
_cell.angle_beta   90.00
_cell.angle_gamma   90.00
#
_symmetry.space_group_name_H-M   'P 1'
#
loop_
_entity.id
_entity.type
_entity.pdbx_description
1 polymer ?
#
loop_
_entity_poly.entity_id
_entity_poly.type
_entity_poly.pdbx_seq_one_letter_code
_entity_poly.pdbx_strand_id
1 'polypeptide(L)' 'MRVLCLLLLALGLLLSQLGPGASQLTALGQRSDSYRCAKKGGTCNLSPCPLYNRIEGTCYNGKAKCCIR' A
#
# COMPACT_ATOMS: atom_id res chain seq x y z
N MET A 1 -42.48 -13.60 0.28
CA MET A 1 -41.83 -12.28 0.44
C MET A 1 -40.61 -12.32 1.35
N ARG A 2 -40.74 -12.70 2.64
CA ARG A 2 -39.63 -12.68 3.62
C ARG A 2 -38.46 -13.62 3.28
N VAL A 3 -38.76 -14.85 2.84
CA VAL A 3 -37.74 -15.85 2.48
C VAL A 3 -36.93 -15.42 1.25
N LEU A 4 -37.59 -14.78 0.28
CA LEU A 4 -36.93 -14.25 -0.91
C LEU A 4 -35.94 -13.13 -0.56
N CYS A 5 -36.32 -12.23 0.37
CA CYS A 5 -35.43 -11.20 0.89
C CYS A 5 -34.21 -11.79 1.60
N LEU A 6 -34.38 -12.85 2.40
CA LEU A 6 -33.27 -13.51 3.10
C LEU A 6 -32.28 -14.16 2.11
N LEU A 7 -32.79 -14.79 1.05
CA LEU A 7 -31.97 -15.35 -0.04
C LEU A 7 -31.18 -14.28 -0.79
N LEU A 8 -31.82 -13.14 -1.09
CA LEU A 8 -31.16 -12.00 -1.74
C LEU A 8 -30.06 -11.38 -0.87
N LEU A 9 -30.29 -11.27 0.45
CA LEU A 9 -29.31 -10.81 1.43
C LEU A 9 -28.10 -11.76 1.52
N ALA A 10 -28.35 -13.07 1.59
CA ALA A 10 -27.28 -14.07 1.62
C ALA A 10 -26.43 -14.04 0.33
N LEU A 11 -27.10 -13.94 -0.83
CA LEU A 11 -26.42 -13.84 -2.13
C LEU A 11 -25.59 -12.55 -2.25
N GLY A 12 -26.12 -11.42 -1.77
CA GLY A 12 -25.39 -10.15 -1.72
C GLY A 12 -24.14 -10.20 -0.84
N LEU A 13 -24.22 -10.87 0.32
CA LEU A 13 -23.05 -11.09 1.19
C LEU A 13 -21.99 -11.96 0.50
N LEU A 14 -22.38 -13.07 -0.15
CA LEU A 14 -21.45 -13.93 -0.89
C LEU A 14 -20.74 -13.17 -2.02
N LEU A 15 -21.47 -12.36 -2.78
CA LEU A 15 -20.90 -11.55 -3.87
C LEU A 15 -19.92 -10.48 -3.34
N SER A 16 -20.16 -9.95 -2.14
CA SER A 16 -19.29 -8.97 -1.50
C SER A 16 -17.94 -9.59 -1.05
N GLN A 17 -17.93 -10.89 -0.75
CA GLN A 17 -16.73 -11.65 -0.40
C GLN A 17 -15.91 -12.07 -1.63
N LEU A 18 -16.55 -12.14 -2.81
CA LEU A 18 -15.92 -12.50 -4.08
C LEU A 18 -15.32 -11.28 -4.80
N GLY A 19 -15.52 -10.07 -4.29
CA GLY A 19 -14.69 -8.92 -4.64
C GLY A 19 -13.23 -9.19 -4.27
N PRO A 20 -12.24 -8.60 -4.96
CA PRO A 20 -10.82 -8.91 -4.78
C PRO A 20 -10.29 -8.46 -3.40
N GLY A 21 -10.68 -9.16 -2.34
CA GLY A 21 -10.09 -9.14 -1.01
C GLY A 21 -8.64 -9.63 -1.00
N ALA A 22 -8.13 -10.06 -2.15
CA ALA A 22 -6.71 -10.26 -2.39
C ALA A 22 -5.91 -8.96 -2.27
N SER A 23 -6.48 -7.77 -2.55
CA SER A 23 -5.71 -6.52 -2.60
C SER A 23 -5.26 -6.01 -1.22
N GLN A 24 -6.00 -6.32 -0.14
CA GLN A 24 -5.62 -5.90 1.22
C GLN A 24 -4.56 -6.82 1.85
N LEU A 25 -4.52 -8.10 1.49
CA LEU A 25 -3.52 -9.05 2.00
C LEU A 25 -2.17 -8.92 1.28
N THR A 26 -2.11 -8.51 0.00
CA THR A 26 -0.83 -8.17 -0.65
C THR A 26 -0.19 -6.93 -0.03
N ALA A 27 -0.99 -5.96 0.42
CA ALA A 27 -0.49 -4.75 1.09
C ALA A 27 0.15 -5.02 2.47
N LEU A 28 -0.25 -6.09 3.16
CA LEU A 28 0.34 -6.49 4.45
C LEU A 28 1.75 -7.10 4.28
N GLY A 29 2.07 -7.68 3.12
CA GLY A 29 3.38 -8.26 2.82
C GLY A 29 4.38 -7.29 2.17
N GLN A 30 3.89 -6.35 1.36
CA GLN A 30 4.73 -5.34 0.73
C GLN A 30 5.03 -4.19 1.70
N ARG A 31 6.16 -4.32 2.42
CA ARG A 31 6.75 -3.21 3.18
C ARG A 31 6.79 -1.96 2.31
N SER A 32 6.28 -0.85 2.85
CA SER A 32 6.28 0.44 2.17
C SER A 32 7.69 0.83 1.76
N ASP A 33 7.80 1.51 0.63
CA ASP A 33 9.06 2.06 0.13
C ASP A 33 9.68 3.04 1.15
N SER A 34 8.85 3.79 1.86
CA SER A 34 9.26 4.62 3.01
C SER A 34 9.92 3.80 4.13
N TYR A 35 9.34 2.65 4.52
CA TYR A 35 9.94 1.78 5.53
C TYR A 35 11.29 1.21 5.06
N ARG A 36 11.37 0.80 3.78
CA ARG A 36 12.61 0.28 3.19
C ARG A 36 13.71 1.34 3.17
N CYS A 37 13.37 2.60 2.90
CA CYS A 37 14.30 3.72 2.96
C CYS A 37 14.83 3.96 4.38
N ALA A 38 13.93 4.05 5.36
CA ALA A 38 14.29 4.26 6.75
C ALA A 38 15.16 3.13 7.31
N LYS A 39 14.87 1.87 6.95
CA LYS A 39 15.66 0.70 7.36
C LYS A 39 17.12 0.77 6.88
N LYS A 40 17.39 1.44 5.76
CA LYS A 40 18.73 1.64 5.22
C LYS A 40 19.44 2.89 5.78
N GLY A 41 18.82 3.60 6.72
CA GLY A 41 19.34 4.86 7.25
C GLY A 41 19.12 6.05 6.31
N GLY A 42 18.23 5.92 5.33
CA GLY A 42 17.87 6.99 4.40
C GLY A 42 16.79 7.93 4.93
N THR A 43 16.61 9.05 4.24
CA THR A 43 15.54 10.03 4.48
C THR A 43 14.70 10.22 3.23
N CYS A 44 13.39 10.37 3.40
CA CYS A 44 12.46 10.59 2.29
C CYS A 44 12.31 12.10 2.03
N ASN A 45 12.65 12.54 0.82
CA ASN A 45 12.50 13.94 0.41
C ASN A 45 11.56 14.06 -0.79
N LEU A 46 10.54 14.93 -0.70
CA LEU A 46 9.71 15.28 -1.86
C LEU A 46 10.48 16.20 -2.83
N SER A 47 11.39 17.00 -2.30
CA SER A 47 12.36 17.80 -3.03
C SER A 47 13.56 16.95 -3.52
N PRO A 48 14.45 17.50 -4.36
CA PRO A 48 15.73 16.86 -4.66
C PRO A 48 16.52 16.52 -3.38
N CYS A 49 17.30 15.43 -3.43
CA CYS A 49 18.13 15.04 -2.29
C CYS A 49 19.16 16.13 -1.95
N PRO A 50 19.57 16.26 -0.67
CA PRO A 50 20.66 17.14 -0.27
C PRO A 50 21.94 16.89 -1.07
N LEU A 51 22.80 17.90 -1.22
CA LEU A 51 23.99 17.90 -2.07
C LEU A 51 24.96 16.71 -1.89
N TYR A 52 25.00 16.11 -0.71
CA TYR A 52 25.89 14.98 -0.38
C TYR A 52 25.15 13.65 -0.24
N ASN A 53 23.90 13.59 -0.66
CA ASN A 53 23.08 12.38 -0.57
C ASN A 53 22.82 11.84 -1.97
N ARG A 54 22.93 10.52 -2.11
CA ARG A 54 22.53 9.80 -3.33
C ARG A 54 21.08 9.34 -3.25
N ILE A 55 20.41 9.33 -4.41
CA ILE A 55 19.07 8.74 -4.55
C ILE A 55 19.23 7.22 -4.65
N GLU A 56 18.67 6.49 -3.70
CA GLU A 56 18.74 5.02 -3.66
C GLU A 56 17.42 4.35 -4.04
N GLY A 57 16.32 5.10 -4.06
CA GLY A 57 14.99 4.60 -4.37
C GLY A 57 13.92 5.66 -4.18
N THR A 58 12.70 5.21 -3.88
CA THR A 58 11.53 6.08 -3.67
C THR A 58 10.94 5.94 -2.27
N CYS A 59 10.06 6.88 -1.91
CA CYS A 59 9.20 6.84 -0.74
C CYS A 59 7.76 7.24 -1.09
N TYR A 60 6.82 6.90 -0.22
CA TYR A 60 5.39 7.23 -0.32
C TYR A 60 4.76 6.78 -1.64
N ASN A 61 4.99 5.53 -2.03
CA ASN A 61 4.55 4.94 -3.30
C ASN A 61 5.07 5.71 -4.52
N GLY A 62 6.35 6.08 -4.51
CA GLY A 62 6.96 6.77 -5.64
C GLY A 62 6.83 8.30 -5.65
N LYS A 63 6.13 8.89 -4.67
CA LYS A 63 5.92 10.36 -4.61
C LYS A 63 7.12 11.14 -4.10
N ALA A 64 8.08 10.47 -3.48
CA ALA A 64 9.28 11.07 -2.92
C ALA A 64 10.52 10.24 -3.26
N LYS A 65 11.70 10.84 -3.08
CA LYS A 65 12.99 10.20 -3.27
C LYS A 65 13.54 9.70 -1.94
N CYS A 66 14.09 8.49 -1.93
CA CYS A 66 14.88 7.99 -0.81
C CYS A 66 16.32 8.47 -0.95
N CYS A 67 16.78 9.30 -0.02
CA CYS A 67 18.08 9.92 -0.01
C CYS A 67 18.96 9.30 1.08
N ILE A 68 20.09 8.72 0.69
CA ILE A 68 21.06 8.10 1.62
C ILE A 68 22.38 8.88 1.52
N ARG A 69 23.09 9.02 2.64
CA ARG A 69 24.43 9.62 2.66
C ARG A 69 25.45 8.70 1.99
#